data_AF-A0A086BJU1-F1
#
_entry.id   AF-A0A086BJU1-F1
#
_cell.length_a   1.000
_cell.length_b   1.000
_cell.length_c   1.000
_cell.angle_alpha   90.00
_cell.angle_beta   90.00
_cell.angle_gamma   90.00
#
_symmetry.space_group_name_H-M   'P 1'
#
loop_
_entity.id
_entity.type
_entity.pdbx_description
1 polymer ?
#
loop_
_entity_poly.entity_id
_entity_poly.type
_entity_poly.pdbx_seq_one_letter_code
_entity_poly.pdbx_strand_id
1 'polypeptide(L)'
;MRYPIDFLKKRNLTLNSICFFLLLLIASPVHSQTLTVGGSNWTVSVPSITEAGTNYAGTYESATNQILLTASVPLLLGTGKVSVRYVANPTWNNALTLNIRRTGNGTTVCLLCTITGGTTYQPITTSDVELFRIAAVLALATYNNIPLQLELTGVSVTVPAAAYNSRIVFTIGAL
;
A
#
# COMPACT_ATOMS: atom_id res chain seq x y z
N MET A 1 15.87 -67.47 -11.62
CA MET A 1 16.30 -66.06 -11.45
C MET A 1 15.27 -65.37 -10.57
N ARG A 2 15.53 -65.26 -9.26
CA ARG A 2 14.54 -64.82 -8.25
C ARG A 2 15.03 -63.49 -7.69
N TYR A 3 14.44 -62.38 -8.13
CA TYR A 3 14.79 -61.05 -7.59
C TYR A 3 14.42 -61.00 -6.10
N PRO A 4 15.30 -60.46 -5.23
CA PRO A 4 15.03 -60.39 -3.80
C PRO A 4 13.90 -59.40 -3.53
N ILE A 5 12.84 -59.92 -2.92
CA ILE A 5 11.58 -59.26 -2.56
C ILE A 5 11.82 -57.96 -1.74
N ASP A 6 12.93 -57.90 -1.00
CA ASP A 6 13.32 -56.76 -0.16
C ASP A 6 13.76 -55.52 -0.97
N PHE A 7 14.32 -55.71 -2.17
CA PHE A 7 14.73 -54.60 -3.03
C PHE A 7 13.53 -53.83 -3.60
N LEU A 8 12.45 -54.56 -3.94
CA LEU A 8 11.21 -53.96 -4.43
C LEU A 8 10.45 -53.19 -3.34
N LYS A 9 10.51 -53.66 -2.08
CA LYS A 9 9.84 -53.03 -0.93
C LYS A 9 10.50 -51.70 -0.52
N LYS A 10 11.84 -51.63 -0.50
CA LYS A 10 12.59 -50.38 -0.24
C LYS A 10 12.36 -49.32 -1.33
N ARG A 11 12.31 -49.73 -2.60
CA ARG A 11 12.06 -48.83 -3.74
C ARG A 11 10.65 -48.23 -3.73
N ASN A 12 9.63 -48.99 -3.33
CA ASN A 12 8.27 -48.46 -3.17
C ASN A 12 8.14 -47.52 -1.97
N LEU A 13 8.88 -47.75 -0.88
CA LEU A 13 8.87 -46.88 0.30
C LEU A 13 9.51 -45.51 0.01
N THR A 14 10.62 -45.49 -0.75
CA THR A 14 11.27 -44.24 -1.16
C THR A 14 10.44 -43.48 -2.20
N LEU A 15 9.80 -44.17 -3.15
CA LEU A 15 8.93 -43.52 -4.14
C LEU A 15 7.69 -42.90 -3.49
N ASN A 16 7.07 -43.60 -2.53
CA ASN A 16 5.90 -43.09 -1.82
C ASN A 16 6.24 -41.88 -0.92
N SER A 17 7.41 -41.91 -0.26
CA SER A 17 7.93 -40.79 0.52
C SER A 17 8.23 -39.56 -0.35
N ILE A 18 8.82 -39.75 -1.53
CA ILE A 18 9.07 -38.68 -2.50
C ILE A 18 7.75 -38.11 -3.04
N CYS A 19 6.78 -38.96 -3.39
CA CYS A 19 5.45 -38.51 -3.82
C CYS A 19 4.73 -37.70 -2.74
N PHE A 20 4.84 -38.09 -1.47
CA PHE A 20 4.23 -37.37 -0.35
C PHE A 20 4.88 -35.99 -0.14
N PHE A 21 6.20 -35.89 -0.22
CA PHE A 21 6.91 -34.59 -0.18
C PHE A 21 6.58 -33.69 -1.37
N LEU A 22 6.45 -34.26 -2.58
CA LEU A 22 6.02 -33.51 -3.77
C LEU A 22 4.58 -33.00 -3.62
N LEU A 23 3.68 -33.84 -3.08
CA LEU A 23 2.28 -33.47 -2.85
C LEU A 23 2.16 -32.34 -1.80
N LEU A 24 2.99 -32.37 -0.75
CA LEU A 24 3.08 -31.32 0.26
C LEU A 24 3.60 -29.98 -0.29
N LEU A 25 4.57 -30.01 -1.21
CA LEU A 25 5.07 -28.81 -1.88
C LEU A 25 4.01 -28.17 -2.79
N ILE A 26 3.24 -28.98 -3.51
CA ILE A 26 2.19 -28.50 -4.42
C ILE A 26 0.94 -28.01 -3.65
N ALA A 27 0.67 -28.55 -2.47
CA ALA A 27 -0.50 -28.22 -1.65
C ALA A 27 -0.33 -26.97 -0.78
N SER A 28 0.81 -26.26 -0.86
CA SER A 28 1.02 -25.05 -0.07
C SER A 28 0.19 -23.88 -0.64
N PRO A 29 -0.76 -23.31 0.11
CA PRO A 29 -1.56 -22.18 -0.38
C PRO A 29 -0.67 -20.93 -0.52
N VAL A 30 -0.52 -20.46 -1.76
CA VAL A 30 0.10 -19.15 -2.03
C VAL A 30 -0.92 -18.08 -1.68
N HIS A 31 -0.66 -17.40 -0.58
CA HIS A 31 -1.48 -16.32 -0.08
C HIS A 31 -1.03 -14.99 -0.71
N SER A 32 -1.87 -14.40 -1.55
CA SER A 32 -1.57 -13.13 -2.22
C SER A 32 -2.18 -11.95 -1.47
N GLN A 33 -1.45 -10.85 -1.42
CA GLN A 33 -1.94 -9.55 -0.97
C GLN A 33 -2.32 -8.73 -2.19
N THR A 34 -3.45 -8.05 -2.14
CA THR A 34 -3.90 -7.21 -3.26
C THR A 34 -4.09 -5.78 -2.80
N LEU A 35 -3.70 -4.85 -3.67
CA LEU A 35 -3.92 -3.43 -3.48
C LEU A 35 -4.42 -2.84 -4.79
N THR A 36 -5.54 -2.14 -4.73
CA THR A 36 -6.12 -1.41 -5.86
C THR A 36 -6.23 0.05 -5.47
N VAL A 37 -5.75 0.92 -6.35
CA VAL A 37 -5.76 2.38 -6.17
C VAL A 37 -6.81 2.96 -7.11
N GLY A 38 -7.89 3.48 -6.55
CA GLY A 38 -8.88 4.30 -7.26
C GLY A 38 -8.77 5.78 -6.87
N GLY A 39 -9.61 6.61 -7.49
CA GLY A 39 -9.62 8.07 -7.27
C GLY A 39 -9.33 8.85 -8.55
N SER A 40 -8.99 10.13 -8.40
CA SER A 40 -8.66 11.02 -9.50
C SER A 40 -7.32 11.73 -9.28
N ASN A 41 -6.79 12.33 -10.34
CA ASN A 41 -5.63 13.23 -10.20
C ASN A 41 -6.04 14.45 -9.36
N TRP A 42 -5.13 14.90 -8.51
CA TRP A 42 -5.30 16.14 -7.76
C TRP A 42 -4.49 17.26 -8.42
N THR A 43 -5.17 18.32 -8.83
CA THR A 43 -4.53 19.55 -9.31
C THR A 43 -4.72 20.63 -8.26
N VAL A 44 -3.62 21.08 -7.67
CA VAL A 44 -3.65 22.12 -6.64
C VAL A 44 -3.86 23.47 -7.32
N SER A 45 -4.92 24.17 -6.94
CA SER A 45 -5.14 25.56 -7.36
C SER A 45 -4.41 26.49 -6.42
N VAL A 46 -3.19 26.87 -6.80
CA VAL A 46 -2.38 27.86 -6.07
C VAL A 46 -2.65 29.24 -6.68
N PRO A 47 -3.18 30.22 -5.93
CA PRO A 47 -3.46 31.55 -6.45
C PRO A 47 -2.16 32.27 -6.82
N SER A 48 -2.17 33.02 -7.92
CA SER A 48 -1.01 33.84 -8.31
C SER A 48 -0.87 35.04 -7.38
N ILE A 49 0.36 35.32 -6.97
CA ILE A 49 0.70 36.50 -6.18
C ILE A 49 0.85 37.68 -7.15
N THR A 50 -0.07 38.64 -7.09
CA THR A 50 -0.12 39.80 -8.00
C THR A 50 0.42 41.09 -7.38
N GLU A 51 0.65 41.10 -6.07
CA GLU A 51 1.13 42.27 -5.32
C GLU A 51 2.42 41.97 -4.57
N ALA A 52 3.41 42.85 -4.68
CA ALA A 52 4.65 42.71 -3.96
C ALA A 52 4.42 42.74 -2.44
N GLY A 53 5.07 41.84 -1.71
CA GLY A 53 4.92 41.74 -0.25
C GLY A 53 3.80 40.80 0.21
N THR A 54 2.97 40.29 -0.70
CA THR A 54 2.01 39.20 -0.39
C THR A 54 2.69 37.83 -0.52
N ASN A 55 2.26 36.85 0.30
CA ASN A 55 2.81 35.49 0.32
C ASN A 55 1.67 34.46 0.12
N TYR A 56 2.03 33.22 -0.21
CA TYR A 56 1.07 32.14 -0.36
C TYR A 56 0.39 31.84 0.99
N ALA A 57 -0.91 31.55 0.93
CA ALA A 57 -1.78 31.43 2.09
C ALA A 57 -1.53 30.20 2.99
N GLY A 58 -0.59 29.31 2.61
CA GLY A 58 -0.17 28.19 3.45
C GLY A 58 -0.46 26.83 2.83
N THR A 59 -1.20 26.01 3.56
CA THR A 59 -1.45 24.59 3.29
C THR A 59 -2.63 24.39 2.34
N TYR A 60 -2.50 23.47 1.37
CA TYR A 60 -3.56 23.11 0.43
C TYR A 60 -3.97 21.66 0.61
N GLU A 61 -5.26 21.39 0.75
CA GLU A 61 -5.79 20.04 0.89
C GLU A 61 -6.57 19.60 -0.35
N SER A 62 -6.53 18.29 -0.64
CA SER A 62 -7.46 17.67 -1.60
C SER A 62 -8.81 17.38 -0.97
N ALA A 63 -9.76 16.87 -1.77
CA ALA A 63 -10.97 16.26 -1.22
C ALA A 63 -10.62 15.12 -0.25
N THR A 64 -11.49 14.88 0.74
CA THR A 64 -11.25 13.88 1.80
C THR A 64 -11.18 12.44 1.29
N ASN A 65 -11.71 12.19 0.09
CA ASN A 65 -11.74 10.90 -0.63
C ASN A 65 -11.01 10.98 -1.98
N GLN A 66 -10.00 11.84 -2.10
CA GLN A 66 -9.22 12.04 -3.33
C GLN A 66 -8.68 10.73 -3.90
N ILE A 67 -8.23 9.83 -3.02
CA ILE A 67 -7.77 8.48 -3.35
C ILE A 67 -8.63 7.48 -2.59
N LEU A 68 -9.03 6.41 -3.25
CA LEU A 68 -9.77 5.30 -2.66
C LEU A 68 -8.93 4.04 -2.77
N LEU A 69 -8.46 3.51 -1.64
CA LEU A 69 -7.73 2.25 -1.62
C LEU A 69 -8.65 1.07 -1.32
N THR A 70 -8.46 0.00 -2.06
CA THR A 70 -8.97 -1.33 -1.70
C THR A 70 -7.78 -2.23 -1.43
N ALA A 71 -7.72 -2.80 -0.22
CA ALA A 71 -6.62 -3.63 0.22
C ALA A 71 -7.15 -4.96 0.75
N SER A 72 -6.55 -6.08 0.33
CA SER A 72 -6.85 -7.40 0.86
C SER A 72 -5.60 -8.08 1.41
N VAL A 73 -5.74 -8.59 2.64
CA VAL A 73 -4.72 -9.38 3.33
C VAL A 73 -5.25 -10.79 3.56
N PRO A 74 -4.48 -11.83 3.17
CA PRO A 74 -4.94 -13.23 3.14
C PRO A 74 -5.40 -13.81 4.49
N LEU A 75 -6.18 -14.90 4.39
CA LEU A 75 -6.75 -15.68 5.50
C LEU A 75 -5.67 -16.46 6.27
N LEU A 76 -5.04 -15.85 7.27
CA LEU A 76 -4.31 -16.49 8.40
C LEU A 76 -3.58 -15.39 9.18
N LEU A 77 -3.85 -15.18 10.48
CA LEU A 77 -3.22 -14.19 11.41
C LEU A 77 -2.27 -13.20 10.72
N GLY A 78 -2.85 -12.43 9.81
CA GLY A 78 -2.13 -11.89 8.68
C GLY A 78 -2.10 -10.41 8.83
N THR A 79 -0.91 -9.84 8.86
CA THR A 79 -0.77 -8.40 8.98
C THR A 79 -0.19 -7.85 7.68
N GLY A 80 -0.94 -6.95 7.04
CA GLY A 80 -0.51 -6.21 5.86
C GLY A 80 -0.08 -4.82 6.24
N LYS A 81 1.08 -4.40 5.75
CA LYS A 81 1.61 -3.05 5.86
C LYS A 81 1.41 -2.35 4.52
N VAL A 82 0.73 -1.22 4.53
CA VAL A 82 0.58 -0.36 3.35
C VAL A 82 1.55 0.80 3.47
N SER A 83 2.46 0.90 2.52
CA SER A 83 3.44 1.96 2.41
C SER A 83 3.14 2.87 1.23
N VAL A 84 3.60 4.11 1.31
CA VAL A 84 3.42 5.16 0.32
C VAL A 84 4.75 5.86 0.06
N ARG A 85 4.98 6.20 -1.20
CA ARG A 85 6.07 7.08 -1.64
C ARG A 85 5.63 7.93 -2.82
N TYR A 86 6.36 8.99 -3.12
CA TYR A 86 6.17 9.74 -4.36
C TYR A 86 7.35 9.54 -5.31
N VAL A 87 7.07 9.67 -6.60
CA VAL A 87 8.06 9.69 -7.68
C VAL A 87 7.80 10.94 -8.51
N ALA A 88 8.81 11.78 -8.71
CA ALA A 88 8.68 12.95 -9.57
C ALA A 88 8.28 12.55 -11.00
N ASN A 89 7.40 13.32 -11.64
CA ASN A 89 6.88 13.01 -12.97
C ASN A 89 6.39 14.27 -13.74
N PRO A 90 7.24 14.99 -14.48
CA PRO A 90 8.68 14.75 -14.66
C PRO A 90 9.53 15.35 -13.53
N THR A 91 9.07 16.42 -12.88
CA THR A 91 9.85 17.18 -11.90
C THR A 91 9.03 17.49 -10.65
N TRP A 92 9.68 17.41 -9.49
CA TRP A 92 9.16 17.80 -8.19
C TRP A 92 10.17 18.70 -7.49
N ASN A 93 9.70 19.70 -6.74
CA ASN A 93 10.58 20.59 -5.98
C ASN A 93 10.69 20.12 -4.53
N ASN A 94 11.91 20.02 -4.00
CA ASN A 94 12.15 19.56 -2.62
C ASN A 94 11.65 20.53 -1.53
N ALA A 95 11.38 21.79 -1.87
CA ALA A 95 10.72 22.73 -0.97
C ALA A 95 9.22 22.38 -0.77
N LEU A 96 8.62 21.66 -1.72
CA LEU A 96 7.22 21.23 -1.65
C LEU A 96 7.12 19.90 -0.93
N THR A 97 6.34 19.87 0.14
CA THR A 97 6.08 18.65 0.92
C THR A 97 4.68 18.15 0.63
N LEU A 98 4.57 16.90 0.17
CA LEU A 98 3.31 16.19 0.08
C LEU A 98 3.07 15.42 1.36
N ASN A 99 1.94 15.63 2.00
CA ASN A 99 1.47 14.84 3.11
C ASN A 99 0.23 14.04 2.71
N ILE A 100 -0.02 12.96 3.43
CA ILE A 100 -1.19 12.11 3.23
C ILE A 100 -1.74 11.62 4.55
N ARG A 101 -3.06 11.45 4.60
CA ARG A 101 -3.76 10.75 5.69
C ARG A 101 -4.92 9.93 5.15
N ARG A 102 -5.33 8.94 5.92
CA ARG A 102 -6.65 8.31 5.86
C ARG A 102 -7.65 9.20 6.57
N THR A 103 -8.79 9.42 5.92
CA THR A 103 -9.94 10.13 6.53
C THR A 103 -11.00 9.16 7.05
N GLY A 104 -10.82 7.86 6.79
CA GLY A 104 -11.69 6.80 7.25
C GLY A 104 -11.06 5.41 7.09
N ASN A 105 -11.81 4.40 7.49
CA ASN A 105 -11.37 3.00 7.43
C ASN A 105 -11.91 2.27 6.19
N GLY A 106 -12.81 2.88 5.43
CA GLY A 106 -13.56 2.17 4.38
C GLY A 106 -14.55 1.16 4.97
N THR A 107 -14.90 0.14 4.18
CA THR A 107 -15.86 -0.90 4.55
C THR A 107 -15.19 -2.28 4.51
N THR A 108 -15.43 -3.11 5.52
CA THR A 108 -14.97 -4.51 5.56
C THR A 108 -16.09 -5.42 6.04
N VAL A 109 -16.07 -6.69 5.59
CA VAL A 109 -16.95 -7.77 6.09
C VAL A 109 -16.29 -8.58 7.20
N CYS A 110 -15.01 -8.33 7.49
CA CYS A 110 -14.29 -9.06 8.52
C CYS A 110 -14.54 -8.45 9.91
N LEU A 111 -15.28 -9.18 10.74
CA LEU A 111 -15.71 -8.72 12.07
C LEU A 111 -14.57 -8.54 13.08
N LEU A 112 -13.49 -9.32 12.96
CA LEU A 112 -12.34 -9.30 13.89
C LEU A 112 -11.08 -8.66 13.28
N CYS A 113 -11.22 -8.02 12.11
CA CYS A 113 -10.11 -7.34 11.48
C CYS A 113 -9.99 -5.91 12.02
N THR A 114 -8.77 -5.40 12.05
CA THR A 114 -8.51 -4.01 12.47
C THR A 114 -7.64 -3.30 11.44
N ILE A 115 -7.77 -1.97 11.40
CA ILE A 115 -6.95 -1.08 10.61
C ILE A 115 -6.41 0.02 11.53
N THR A 116 -5.11 0.28 11.48
CA THR A 116 -4.41 1.17 12.42
C THR A 116 -3.39 2.06 11.71
N GLY A 117 -3.17 3.27 12.22
CA GLY A 117 -2.15 4.22 11.71
C GLY A 117 -2.65 5.08 10.55
N GLY A 118 -1.94 6.17 10.24
CA GLY A 118 -2.25 7.02 9.08
C GLY A 118 -3.50 7.87 9.20
N THR A 119 -4.03 8.16 10.40
CA THR A 119 -5.16 9.08 10.60
C THR A 119 -4.73 10.55 10.71
N THR A 120 -3.45 10.79 10.91
CA THR A 120 -2.82 12.12 10.90
C THR A 120 -2.07 12.31 9.60
N TYR A 121 -1.93 13.56 9.14
CA TYR A 121 -1.05 13.84 8.01
C TYR A 121 0.38 13.45 8.34
N GLN A 122 0.99 12.76 7.39
CA GLN A 122 2.39 12.38 7.42
C GLN A 122 3.04 12.65 6.08
N PRO A 123 4.32 13.05 6.05
CA PRO A 123 5.03 13.35 4.83
C PRO A 123 5.23 12.08 3.99
N ILE A 124 5.00 12.23 2.68
CA ILE A 124 5.39 11.27 1.67
C ILE A 124 6.81 11.64 1.22
N THR A 125 7.71 10.67 1.22
CA THR A 125 9.08 10.84 0.71
C THR A 125 9.28 10.07 -0.59
N THR A 126 10.49 10.12 -1.14
CA THR A 126 10.90 9.29 -2.28
C THR A 126 11.15 7.82 -1.91
N SER A 127 11.26 7.53 -0.61
CA SER A 127 11.35 6.18 -0.05
C SER A 127 9.99 5.71 0.48
N ASP A 128 9.80 4.40 0.59
CA ASP A 128 8.57 3.84 1.14
C ASP A 128 8.42 4.20 2.63
N VAL A 129 7.37 4.95 2.94
CA VAL A 129 6.96 5.30 4.31
C VAL A 129 5.69 4.51 4.64
N GLU A 130 5.65 3.90 5.82
CA GLU A 130 4.44 3.21 6.28
C GLU A 130 3.30 4.20 6.47
N LEU A 131 2.14 3.94 5.87
CA LEU A 131 0.92 4.73 6.05
C LEU A 131 -0.01 4.11 7.08
N PHE A 132 -0.33 2.83 6.91
CA PHE A 132 -1.22 2.12 7.83
C PHE A 132 -1.02 0.61 7.77
N ARG A 133 -1.60 -0.07 8.75
CA ARG A 133 -1.59 -1.53 8.85
C ARG A 133 -3.01 -2.07 8.86
N ILE A 134 -3.16 -3.27 8.29
CA ILE A 134 -4.36 -4.09 8.38
C ILE A 134 -3.97 -5.36 9.11
N ALA A 135 -4.73 -5.73 10.15
CA ALA A 135 -4.60 -7.01 10.83
C ALA A 135 -5.85 -7.86 10.59
N ALA A 136 -5.62 -9.08 10.12
CA ALA A 136 -6.63 -10.08 9.85
C ALA A 136 -6.61 -11.17 10.93
N VAL A 137 -7.75 -11.43 11.57
CA VAL A 137 -7.87 -12.49 12.59
C VAL A 137 -8.86 -13.53 12.11
N LEU A 138 -8.38 -14.75 11.85
CA LEU A 138 -9.19 -15.94 11.49
C LEU A 138 -10.07 -15.80 10.22
N ALA A 139 -9.94 -14.71 9.46
CA ALA A 139 -10.71 -14.40 8.26
C ALA A 139 -9.85 -13.64 7.22
N LEU A 140 -10.26 -13.67 5.95
CA LEU A 140 -9.70 -12.79 4.91
C LEU A 140 -10.08 -11.35 5.25
N ALA A 141 -9.09 -10.46 5.36
CA ALA A 141 -9.34 -9.04 5.59
C ALA A 141 -9.35 -8.30 4.26
N THR A 142 -10.54 -7.95 3.78
CA THR A 142 -10.68 -7.01 2.66
C THR A 142 -11.31 -5.72 3.15
N TYR A 143 -10.61 -4.62 2.96
CA TYR A 143 -11.11 -3.26 3.18
C TYR A 143 -11.30 -2.59 1.83
N ASN A 144 -12.52 -2.16 1.56
CA ASN A 144 -12.89 -1.46 0.33
C ASN A 144 -13.04 0.03 0.61
N ASN A 145 -12.69 0.86 -0.38
CA ASN A 145 -12.92 2.30 -0.36
C ASN A 145 -12.33 3.01 0.87
N ILE A 146 -11.11 2.66 1.29
CA ILE A 146 -10.38 3.39 2.33
C ILE A 146 -10.08 4.79 1.77
N PRO A 147 -10.69 5.86 2.30
CA PRO A 147 -10.54 7.19 1.74
C PRO A 147 -9.26 7.85 2.25
N LEU A 148 -8.47 8.39 1.33
CA LEU A 148 -7.27 9.16 1.62
C LEU A 148 -7.41 10.59 1.12
N GLN A 149 -6.75 11.50 1.85
CA GLN A 149 -6.64 12.91 1.55
C GLN A 149 -5.16 13.29 1.46
N LEU A 150 -4.84 14.14 0.49
CA LEU A 150 -3.53 14.72 0.28
C LEU A 150 -3.50 16.14 0.81
N GLU A 151 -2.30 16.55 1.20
CA GLU A 151 -2.01 17.91 1.61
C GLU A 151 -0.68 18.35 0.99
N LEU A 152 -0.60 19.59 0.54
CA LEU A 152 0.60 20.23 0.02
C LEU A 152 0.98 21.40 0.93
N THR A 153 2.23 21.39 1.39
CA THR A 153 2.84 22.49 2.14
C THR A 153 4.17 22.91 1.51
N GLY A 154 4.73 24.03 1.98
CA GLY A 154 6.00 24.56 1.48
C GLY A 154 5.91 25.42 0.22
N VAL A 155 4.69 25.80 -0.18
CA VAL A 155 4.49 26.77 -1.27
C VAL A 155 4.96 28.14 -0.82
N SER A 156 5.90 28.74 -1.56
CA SER A 156 6.57 30.00 -1.21
C SER A 156 7.00 30.74 -2.48
N VAL A 157 7.15 32.06 -2.40
CA VAL A 157 7.71 32.92 -3.46
C VAL A 157 9.16 32.55 -3.83
N THR A 158 9.85 31.83 -2.95
CA THR A 158 11.21 31.33 -3.20
C THR A 158 11.23 30.08 -4.08
N VAL A 159 10.10 29.39 -4.24
CA VAL A 159 9.97 28.25 -5.14
C VAL A 159 9.83 28.80 -6.57
N PRO A 160 10.66 28.36 -7.52
CA PRO A 160 10.57 28.83 -8.91
C PRO A 160 9.19 28.60 -9.51
N ALA A 161 8.70 29.59 -10.27
CA ALA A 161 7.43 29.47 -10.98
C ALA A 161 7.54 28.44 -12.11
N ALA A 162 7.04 27.23 -11.87
CA ALA A 162 7.02 26.13 -12.82
C ALA A 162 5.86 25.17 -12.52
N ALA A 163 5.56 24.28 -13.48
CA ALA A 163 4.65 23.16 -13.25
C ALA A 163 5.39 22.00 -12.59
N TYR A 164 4.96 21.62 -11.39
CA TYR A 164 5.48 20.49 -10.64
C TYR A 164 4.45 19.35 -10.62
N ASN A 165 4.92 18.12 -10.83
CA ASN A 165 4.06 16.95 -10.85
C ASN A 165 4.80 15.74 -10.26
N SER A 166 4.10 14.97 -9.45
CA SER A 166 4.58 13.71 -8.90
C SER A 166 3.48 12.65 -8.96
N ARG A 167 3.92 11.39 -9.02
CA ARG A 167 3.07 10.21 -8.93
C ARG A 167 3.23 9.62 -7.55
N ILE A 168 2.11 9.42 -6.86
CA ILE A 168 2.07 8.70 -5.60
C ILE A 168 1.98 7.20 -5.92
N VAL A 169 2.83 6.42 -5.26
CA VAL A 169 2.93 4.96 -5.40
C VAL A 169 2.62 4.34 -4.06
N PHE A 170 1.72 3.36 -4.07
CA PHE A 170 1.36 2.58 -2.90
C PHE A 170 1.84 1.14 -3.06
N THR A 171 2.33 0.57 -1.97
CA THR A 171 2.80 -0.81 -1.91
C THR A 171 2.14 -1.50 -0.72
N ILE A 172 1.72 -2.74 -0.89
CA ILE A 172 1.29 -3.60 0.21
C ILE A 172 2.32 -4.72 0.39
N GLY A 173 2.68 -5.00 1.63
CA GLY A 173 3.61 -6.07 1.97
C GLY A 173 3.32 -6.69 3.33
N ALA A 174 3.96 -7.83 3.60
CA ALA A 174 4.00 -8.40 4.95
C ALA A 174 4.76 -7.45 5.89
N LEU A 175 4.57 -7.64 7.20
CA LEU A 175 5.16 -6.80 8.22
C LEU A 175 6.68 -6.95 8.30
#